data_AF-A0A450Y5K0-F1
#
_entry.id   AF-A0A450Y5K0-F1
#
_cell.length_a   1.000
_cell.length_b   1.000
_cell.length_c   1.000
_cell.angle_alpha   90.00
_cell.angle_beta   90.00
_cell.angle_gamma   90.00
#
_symmetry.space_group_name_H-M   'P 1'
#
loop_
_entity.id
_entity.type
_entity.pdbx_description
1 polymer ?
#
loop_
_entity_poly.entity_id
_entity_poly.type
_entity_poly.pdbx_seq_one_letter_code
_entity_poly.pdbx_strand_id
1 'polypeptide(L)'
;MPHAQIAQLRALKLTGMAAALLLQWEQPATYTDLSFEQRLGMLLDKEIMERENRRLTRLLQAAKFRTPACIEDTDYRHPRGLERAKMASLASCSWIAHHQNLLITGPTGSGKTWLACALGNQACRQGISVRYF
;
A
#
# COMPACT_ATOMS: atom_id res chain seq x y z
N MET A 1 31.86 -14.27 11.03
CA MET A 1 30.66 -15.12 11.21
C MET A 1 29.29 -14.38 11.29
N PRO A 2 29.09 -13.09 10.91
CA PRO A 2 27.74 -12.50 10.89
C PRO A 2 26.87 -12.95 9.69
N HIS A 3 27.44 -13.54 8.64
CA HIS A 3 26.69 -13.83 7.42
C HIS A 3 25.73 -15.04 7.50
N ALA A 4 25.86 -15.91 8.51
CA ALA A 4 25.06 -17.13 8.59
C ALA A 4 23.57 -16.83 8.86
N GLN A 5 23.27 -15.96 9.82
CA GLN A 5 21.89 -15.62 10.17
C GLN A 5 21.21 -14.85 9.02
N ILE A 6 21.91 -13.93 8.35
CA ILE A 6 21.38 -13.23 7.18
C ILE A 6 21.06 -14.21 6.04
N ALA A 7 21.97 -15.15 5.77
CA ALA A 7 21.76 -16.16 4.73
C ALA A 7 20.54 -17.04 5.06
N GLN A 8 20.37 -17.44 6.33
CA GLN A 8 19.20 -18.18 6.79
C GLN A 8 17.91 -17.38 6.64
N LEU A 9 17.89 -16.11 7.06
CA LEU A 9 16.73 -15.23 6.90
C LEU A 9 16.36 -15.06 5.42
N ARG A 10 17.34 -14.88 4.54
CA ARG A 10 17.11 -14.81 3.09
C ARG A 10 16.56 -16.12 2.52
N ALA A 11 17.07 -17.27 2.97
CA ALA A 11 16.56 -18.58 2.57
C ALA A 11 15.09 -18.78 2.99
N LEU A 12 14.70 -18.26 4.15
CA LEU A 12 13.31 -18.22 4.63
C LEU A 12 12.45 -17.13 3.96
N LYS A 13 13.01 -16.37 3.01
CA LYS A 13 12.36 -15.22 2.35
C LYS A 13 11.99 -14.07 3.31
N LEU A 14 12.66 -13.98 4.46
CA LEU A 14 12.55 -12.90 5.45
C LEU A 14 13.51 -11.75 5.09
N THR A 15 13.31 -11.18 3.90
CA THR A 15 14.26 -10.22 3.30
C THR A 15 14.30 -8.87 4.01
N GLY A 16 13.16 -8.39 4.52
CA GLY A 16 13.09 -7.16 5.31
C GLY A 16 13.76 -7.34 6.68
N MET A 17 13.51 -8.49 7.32
CA MET A 17 14.18 -8.86 8.58
C MET A 17 15.70 -8.94 8.40
N ALA A 18 16.16 -9.56 7.31
CA ALA A 18 17.58 -9.67 7.00
C ALA A 18 18.25 -8.30 6.81
N ALA A 19 17.56 -7.36 6.16
CA ALA A 19 18.05 -6.00 5.96
C ALA A 19 18.10 -5.20 7.28
N ALA A 20 17.08 -5.34 8.14
CA ALA A 20 17.07 -4.67 9.44
C ALA A 20 18.14 -5.23 10.38
N LEU A 21 18.40 -6.55 10.35
CA LEU A 21 19.45 -7.17 11.16
C LEU A 21 20.85 -6.69 10.73
N LEU A 22 21.09 -6.59 9.42
CA LEU A 22 22.30 -5.97 8.86
C LEU A 22 22.52 -4.57 9.41
N LEU A 23 21.47 -3.73 9.36
CA LEU A 23 21.55 -2.34 9.80
C LEU A 23 21.82 -2.22 11.31
N GLN A 24 21.23 -3.09 12.14
CA GLN A 24 21.54 -3.13 13.57
C GLN A 24 23.00 -3.50 13.86
N TRP A 25 23.62 -4.35 13.03
CA TRP A 25 25.03 -4.70 13.16
C TRP A 25 25.97 -3.61 12.66
N GLU A 26 25.59 -2.89 11.60
CA GLU A 26 26.37 -1.77 11.08
C GLU A 26 26.33 -0.55 12.00
N GLN A 27 25.27 -0.41 12.80
CA GLN A 27 25.06 0.74 13.69
C GLN A 27 24.81 0.33 15.15
N PRO A 28 25.71 -0.39 15.84
CA PRO A 28 25.44 -0.94 17.17
C PRO A 28 25.11 0.11 18.23
N ALA A 29 25.73 1.30 18.12
CA ALA A 29 25.53 2.44 19.02
C ALA A 29 24.09 2.97 19.02
N THR A 30 23.37 2.84 17.89
CA THR A 30 21.98 3.29 17.75
C THR A 30 20.99 2.40 18.50
N TYR A 31 21.38 1.15 18.75
CA TYR A 31 20.48 0.11 19.30
C TYR A 31 20.90 -0.39 20.68
N THR A 32 21.90 0.23 21.31
CA THR A 32 22.51 -0.27 22.55
C THR A 32 21.57 -0.14 23.74
N ASP A 33 20.75 0.91 23.77
CA ASP A 33 19.78 1.18 24.83
C ASP A 33 18.46 0.42 24.66
N LEU A 34 18.30 -0.31 23.55
CA LEU A 34 17.08 -1.05 23.25
C LEU A 34 17.16 -2.49 23.77
N SER A 35 16.07 -2.94 24.40
CA SER A 35 15.92 -4.32 24.83
C SER A 35 15.95 -5.28 23.64
N PHE A 36 16.20 -6.57 23.90
CA PHE A 36 16.09 -7.59 22.86
C PHE A 36 14.71 -7.60 22.21
N GLU A 37 13.64 -7.49 23.00
CA GLU A 37 12.26 -7.46 22.49
C GLU A 37 12.01 -6.27 21.58
N GLN A 38 12.51 -5.08 21.93
CA GLN A 38 12.38 -3.89 21.08
C GLN A 38 13.12 -4.09 19.76
N ARG A 39 14.36 -4.58 19.80
CA ARG A 39 15.14 -4.85 18.58
C ARG A 39 14.48 -5.91 17.72
N LEU A 40 13.94 -6.98 18.31
CA LEU A 40 13.20 -8.03 17.60
C LEU A 40 11.91 -7.47 16.98
N GLY A 41 11.18 -6.63 17.70
CA GLY A 41 10.00 -5.91 17.20
C GLY A 41 10.32 -5.13 15.93
N MET A 42 11.40 -4.33 15.94
CA MET A 42 11.84 -3.59 14.76
C MET A 42 12.18 -4.48 13.56
N LEU A 43 12.77 -5.66 13.79
CA LEU A 43 13.07 -6.62 12.74
C LEU A 43 11.79 -7.18 12.11
N LEU A 44 10.79 -7.50 12.94
CA LEU A 44 9.48 -8.01 12.51
C LEU A 44 8.69 -6.94 11.75
N ASP A 45 8.63 -5.72 12.28
CA ASP A 45 7.94 -4.60 11.66
C ASP A 45 8.51 -4.32 10.25
N LYS A 46 9.84 -4.37 10.10
CA LYS A 46 10.47 -4.20 8.80
C LYS A 46 10.06 -5.29 7.81
N GLU A 47 9.97 -6.54 8.25
CA GLU A 47 9.54 -7.64 7.40
C GLU A 47 8.07 -7.52 6.99
N ILE A 48 7.18 -7.16 7.93
CA ILE A 48 5.75 -6.95 7.66
C ILE A 48 5.58 -5.84 6.63
N MET A 49 6.19 -4.68 6.87
CA MET A 49 6.13 -3.52 5.96
C MET A 49 6.66 -3.87 4.56
N GLU A 50 7.76 -4.63 4.47
CA GLU A 50 8.32 -5.06 3.18
C GLU A 50 7.38 -6.02 2.43
N ARG A 51 6.66 -6.90 3.15
CA ARG A 51 5.66 -7.79 2.55
C ARG A 51 4.44 -7.02 2.04
N GLU A 52 3.95 -6.06 2.83
CA GLU A 52 2.83 -5.20 2.43
C GLU A 52 3.19 -4.36 1.21
N ASN A 53 4.37 -3.75 1.17
CA ASN A 53 4.86 -2.99 0.03
C ASN A 53 4.99 -3.84 -1.24
N ARG A 54 5.54 -5.06 -1.12
CA ARG A 54 5.63 -6.01 -2.25
C ARG A 54 4.24 -6.42 -2.73
N ARG A 55 3.30 -6.69 -1.81
CA ARG A 55 1.91 -7.01 -2.15
C ARG A 55 1.26 -5.85 -2.91
N LEU A 56 1.36 -4.63 -2.38
CA LEU A 56 0.80 -3.43 -3.01
C LEU A 56 1.38 -3.20 -4.40
N THR A 57 2.71 -3.22 -4.53
CA THR A 57 3.40 -3.05 -5.82
C THR A 57 2.89 -4.05 -6.85
N ARG A 58 2.76 -5.33 -6.47
CA ARG A 58 2.23 -6.38 -7.35
C ARG A 58 0.79 -6.11 -7.77
N LEU A 59 -0.07 -5.66 -6.86
CA LEU A 59 -1.47 -5.35 -7.16
C LEU A 59 -1.60 -4.16 -8.13
N LEU A 60 -0.84 -3.09 -7.90
CA LEU A 60 -0.83 -1.92 -8.78
C LEU A 60 -0.29 -2.26 -10.18
N GLN A 61 0.77 -3.06 -10.26
CA GLN A 61 1.33 -3.53 -11.54
C GLN A 61 0.34 -4.42 -12.31
N ALA A 62 -0.42 -5.26 -11.61
CA ALA A 62 -1.44 -6.10 -12.23
C ALA A 62 -2.63 -5.28 -12.75
N ALA A 63 -3.01 -4.22 -12.04
CA ALA A 63 -4.15 -3.39 -12.39
C ALA A 63 -3.91 -2.54 -13.66
N LYS A 64 -2.68 -2.09 -13.91
CA LYS A 64 -2.29 -1.32 -15.12
C LYS A 64 -3.20 -0.10 -15.37
N PHE A 65 -3.42 0.71 -14.34
CA PHE A 65 -4.23 1.92 -14.46
C PHE A 65 -3.69 2.87 -15.54
N ARG A 66 -4.59 3.46 -16.33
CA ARG A 66 -4.23 4.43 -17.37
C ARG A 66 -3.59 5.71 -16.82
N THR A 67 -3.96 6.09 -15.61
CA THR A 67 -3.52 7.34 -14.99
C THR A 67 -3.09 7.07 -13.54
N PRO A 68 -1.95 7.63 -13.07
CA PRO A 68 -1.60 7.61 -11.66
C PRO A 68 -2.56 8.53 -10.91
N ALA A 69 -3.59 7.96 -10.31
CA ALA A 69 -4.62 8.68 -9.60
C ALA A 69 -4.69 8.19 -8.15
N CYS A 70 -4.78 9.13 -7.20
CA CYS A 70 -4.92 8.87 -5.78
C CYS A 70 -6.19 9.58 -5.29
N ILE A 71 -6.92 8.94 -4.37
CA ILE A 71 -8.21 9.47 -3.90
C ILE A 71 -8.04 10.80 -3.14
N GLU A 72 -6.88 10.96 -2.51
CA GLU A 72 -6.46 12.15 -1.77
C GLU A 72 -6.30 13.39 -2.67
N ASP A 73 -5.95 13.17 -3.94
CA ASP A 73 -5.75 14.24 -4.94
C ASP A 73 -7.06 14.68 -5.61
N THR A 74 -8.22 14.27 -5.07
CA THR A 74 -9.52 14.62 -5.65
C THR A 74 -9.77 16.12 -5.57
N ASP A 75 -9.91 16.79 -6.72
CA ASP A 75 -10.33 18.19 -6.76
C ASP A 75 -11.84 18.32 -6.53
N TYR A 76 -12.20 18.89 -5.37
CA TYR A 76 -13.57 19.20 -4.97
C TYR A 76 -14.01 20.63 -5.33
N ARG A 77 -13.10 21.48 -5.83
CA ARG A 77 -13.44 22.86 -6.24
C ARG A 77 -14.16 22.88 -7.60
N HIS A 78 -13.94 21.85 -8.41
CA HIS A 78 -14.59 21.72 -9.69
C HIS A 78 -16.10 21.41 -9.51
N PRO A 79 -17.02 22.13 -10.19
CA PRO A 79 -18.47 22.02 -9.97
C PRO A 79 -19.07 20.77 -10.66
N ARG A 80 -18.59 19.59 -10.28
CA ARG A 80 -19.05 18.28 -10.79
C ARG A 80 -19.88 17.47 -9.77
N GLY A 81 -20.32 18.12 -8.70
CA GLY A 81 -21.21 17.50 -7.69
C GLY A 81 -20.55 16.41 -6.84
N LEU A 82 -19.23 16.46 -6.64
CA LEU A 82 -18.55 15.53 -5.75
C LEU A 82 -18.61 16.00 -4.29
N GLU A 83 -19.24 15.19 -3.45
CA GLU A 83 -19.28 15.41 -2.00
C GLU A 83 -18.12 14.70 -1.30
N ARG A 84 -17.40 15.42 -0.43
CA ARG A 84 -16.27 14.87 0.34
C ARG A 84 -16.67 13.66 1.19
N ALA A 85 -17.83 13.73 1.84
CA ALA A 85 -18.35 12.65 2.67
C ALA A 85 -18.59 11.36 1.85
N LYS A 86 -19.19 11.50 0.66
CA LYS A 86 -19.43 10.38 -0.25
C LYS A 86 -18.13 9.80 -0.78
N MET A 87 -17.18 10.63 -1.17
CA MET A 87 -15.87 10.17 -1.63
C MET A 87 -15.08 9.45 -0.53
N ALA A 88 -15.14 9.93 0.71
CA ALA A 88 -14.54 9.25 1.86
C ALA A 88 -15.19 7.88 2.12
N SER A 89 -16.53 7.80 2.03
CA SER A 89 -17.25 6.53 2.13
C SER A 89 -16.83 5.55 1.02
N LEU A 90 -16.67 6.02 -0.22
CA LEU A 90 -16.21 5.17 -1.32
C LEU A 90 -14.75 4.72 -1.15
N ALA A 91 -13.89 5.57 -0.57
CA ALA A 91 -12.49 5.28 -0.26
C ALA A 91 -12.30 4.19 0.80
N SER A 92 -13.34 3.93 1.61
CA SER A 92 -13.36 2.79 2.53
C SER A 92 -13.45 1.43 1.82
N CYS A 93 -13.78 1.40 0.52
CA CYS A 93 -14.00 0.18 -0.26
C CYS A 93 -15.08 -0.76 0.32
N SER A 94 -15.88 -0.30 1.29
CA SER A 94 -16.97 -1.09 1.89
C SER A 94 -17.96 -1.60 0.85
N TRP A 95 -18.26 -0.81 -0.18
CA TRP A 95 -19.12 -1.22 -1.29
C TRP A 95 -18.60 -2.45 -2.04
N ILE A 96 -17.27 -2.66 -2.11
CA ILE A 96 -16.67 -3.87 -2.69
C ILE A 96 -16.94 -5.07 -1.77
N ALA A 97 -16.75 -4.90 -0.46
CA ALA A 97 -17.00 -5.95 0.53
C ALA A 97 -18.48 -6.37 0.58
N HIS A 98 -19.40 -5.43 0.30
CA HIS A 98 -20.83 -5.68 0.20
C HIS A 98 -21.31 -6.10 -1.20
N HIS A 99 -20.38 -6.35 -2.14
CA HIS A 99 -20.70 -6.74 -3.52
C HIS A 99 -21.62 -5.75 -4.26
N GLN A 100 -21.50 -4.46 -3.96
CA GLN A 100 -22.29 -3.40 -4.60
C GLN A 100 -21.59 -2.89 -5.86
N ASN A 101 -22.39 -2.45 -6.84
CA ASN A 101 -21.87 -1.84 -8.05
C ASN A 101 -21.77 -0.32 -7.89
N LEU A 102 -20.64 0.25 -8.31
CA LEU A 102 -20.45 1.70 -8.36
C LEU A 102 -20.52 2.19 -9.82
N LEU A 103 -21.51 3.01 -10.13
CA LEU A 103 -21.65 3.66 -11.43
C LEU A 103 -21.17 5.11 -11.35
N ILE A 104 -20.20 5.48 -12.20
CA ILE A 104 -19.68 6.85 -12.30
C ILE A 104 -20.25 7.49 -13.57
N THR A 105 -21.13 8.49 -13.40
CA THR A 105 -21.80 9.20 -14.50
C THR A 105 -21.38 10.66 -14.57
N GLY A 106 -21.58 11.28 -15.74
CA GLY A 106 -21.26 12.69 -15.97
C GLY A 106 -20.76 12.98 -17.39
N PRO A 107 -20.66 14.27 -17.77
CA PRO A 107 -20.24 14.70 -19.10
C PRO A 107 -18.83 14.23 -19.45
N THR A 108 -18.48 14.20 -20.73
CA THR A 108 -17.10 13.94 -21.19
C THR A 108 -16.13 14.96 -20.58
N GLY A 109 -14.91 14.54 -20.26
CA GLY A 109 -13.90 15.42 -19.64
C GLY A 109 -14.06 15.68 -18.12
N SER A 110 -15.14 15.23 -17.47
CA SER A 110 -15.37 15.46 -16.02
C SER A 110 -14.47 14.66 -15.05
N GLY A 111 -13.53 13.86 -15.57
CA GLY A 111 -12.59 13.08 -14.77
C GLY A 111 -13.08 11.70 -14.32
N LYS A 112 -14.11 11.13 -14.95
CA LYS A 112 -14.63 9.78 -14.62
C LYS A 112 -13.55 8.70 -14.63
N THR A 113 -12.73 8.66 -15.68
CA THR A 113 -11.60 7.72 -15.80
C THR A 113 -10.59 7.91 -14.68
N TRP A 114 -10.31 9.16 -14.30
CA TRP A 114 -9.42 9.47 -13.19
C TRP A 114 -9.99 8.97 -11.86
N LEU A 115 -11.28 9.21 -11.59
CA LEU A 115 -11.97 8.74 -10.38
C LEU A 115 -11.97 7.21 -10.30
N ALA A 116 -12.22 6.52 -11.42
CA ALA A 116 -12.15 5.06 -11.49
C ALA A 116 -10.73 4.54 -11.15
N CYS A 117 -9.69 5.19 -11.69
CA CYS A 117 -8.30 4.85 -11.37
C CYS A 117 -7.98 5.13 -9.88
N ALA A 118 -8.45 6.26 -9.32
CA ALA A 118 -8.21 6.62 -7.92
C ALA A 118 -8.85 5.61 -6.96
N LEU A 119 -10.10 5.22 -7.21
CA LEU A 119 -10.80 4.22 -6.41
C LEU A 119 -10.17 2.83 -6.57
N GLY A 120 -9.74 2.47 -7.79
CA GLY A 120 -9.01 1.24 -8.03
C GLY A 120 -7.66 1.19 -7.30
N ASN A 121 -6.90 2.29 -7.32
CA ASN A 121 -5.65 2.41 -6.56
C ASN A 121 -5.91 2.24 -5.06
N GLN A 122 -6.95 2.90 -4.53
CA GLN A 122 -7.34 2.75 -3.13
C GLN A 122 -7.71 1.30 -2.77
N ALA A 123 -8.42 0.59 -3.66
CA ALA A 123 -8.71 -0.83 -3.45
C ALA A 123 -7.42 -1.67 -3.42
N CYS A 124 -6.44 -1.40 -4.30
CA CYS A 124 -5.13 -2.05 -4.24
C CYS A 124 -4.38 -1.78 -2.93
N ARG A 125 -4.45 -0.55 -2.40
CA ARG A 125 -3.90 -0.18 -1.08
C ARG A 125 -4.54 -0.95 0.06
N GLN A 126 -5.82 -1.28 -0.04
CA GLN A 126 -6.51 -2.19 0.90
C GLN A 126 -6.26 -3.68 0.62
N GLY A 127 -5.35 -4.00 -0.30
CA GLY A 127 -4.99 -5.38 -0.62
C GLY A 127 -5.98 -6.11 -1.54
N ILE A 128 -6.90 -5.38 -2.18
CA ILE A 128 -7.90 -5.92 -3.11
C ILE A 128 -7.31 -5.95 -4.52
N SER A 129 -7.51 -7.07 -5.23
CA SER A 129 -7.10 -7.20 -6.64
C SER A 129 -8.05 -6.43 -7.55
N VAL A 130 -7.49 -5.61 -8.43
CA VAL A 130 -8.26 -4.80 -9.39
C VAL A 130 -7.83 -5.17 -10.80
N ARG A 131 -8.80 -5.18 -11.72
CA ARG A 131 -8.57 -5.30 -13.16
C ARG A 131 -9.17 -4.09 -13.84
N TYR A 132 -8.37 -3.41 -14.65
CA TYR A 132 -8.75 -2.24 -15.44
C TYR A 132 -8.60 -2.57 -16.94
N PHE A 133 -9.53 -2.08 -17.75
CA PHE A 133 -9.60 -2.34 -19.19
C PHE A 133 -9.78 -1.03 -19.95
#